data_AF-A0A821N5F3-F1
#
_entry.id   AF-A0A821N5F3-F1
#
_cell.length_a   1.000
_cell.length_b   1.000
_cell.length_c   1.000
_cell.angle_alpha   90.00
_cell.angle_beta   90.00
_cell.angle_gamma   90.00
#
_symmetry.space_group_name_H-M   'P 1'
#
loop_
_entity.id
_entity.type
_entity.pdbx_description
1 polymer ?
#
loop_
_entity_poly.entity_id
_entity_poly.type
_entity_poly.pdbx_seq_one_letter_code
_entity_poly.pdbx_strand_id
1 'polypeptide(L)' 'MISAPDEILLCMCTAKLDGEAKRWYEDNMSLTHLENLKSSLLERFTTSDSSSKIFEQLKERKQKLDETITSYYD' A
#
# COMPACT_ATOMS: atom_id res chain seq x y z
N MET A 1 4.25 18.30 19.89
CA MET A 1 4.57 17.16 20.78
C MET A 1 3.74 15.98 20.29
N ILE A 2 4.38 14.85 20.01
CA ILE A 2 3.67 13.59 19.71
C ILE A 2 3.04 13.12 21.02
N SER A 3 1.81 12.62 20.98
CA SER A 3 1.19 12.06 22.19
C SER A 3 1.83 10.71 22.51
N ALA A 4 2.05 10.37 23.79
CA ALA A 4 2.60 9.07 24.17
C ALA A 4 1.85 7.86 23.55
N PRO A 5 0.53 7.90 23.36
CA PRO A 5 -0.20 6.88 22.58
C PRO A 5 0.28 6.73 21.12
N ASP A 6 0.58 7.84 20.43
CA ASP A 6 1.02 7.81 19.03
C ASP A 6 2.44 7.25 18.88
N GLU A 7 3.31 7.49 19.87
CA GLU A 7 4.66 6.91 19.90
C GLU A 7 4.62 5.38 20.06
N ILE A 8 3.72 4.88 20.91
CA ILE A 8 3.53 3.43 21.10
C ILE A 8 3.02 2.79 19.80
N LEU A 9 2.01 3.41 19.16
CA LEU A 9 1.45 2.92 17.90
C LEU A 9 2.49 2.93 16.78
N LEU A 10 3.29 3.98 16.67
CA LEU A 10 4.39 4.08 15.70
C LEU A 10 5.42 2.96 15.90
N CYS A 11 5.80 2.70 17.15
CA CYS A 11 6.73 1.63 17.49
C CYS A 11 6.15 0.24 17.14
N MET A 12 4.87 0.01 17.44
CA MET A 12 4.19 -1.25 17.08
C MET A 12 4.09 -1.44 15.56
N CYS A 13 3.77 -0.39 14.79
CA CYS A 13 3.67 -0.45 13.34
C CYS A 13 5.03 -0.73 12.68
N THR A 14 6.07 -0.03 13.12
CA THR A 14 7.42 -0.18 12.54
C THR A 14 8.05 -1.52 12.88
N ALA A 15 7.74 -2.10 14.04
CA ALA A 15 8.14 -3.45 14.41
C ALA A 15 7.52 -4.55 13.51
N LYS A 16 6.43 -4.26 12.78
CA LYS A 16 5.81 -5.19 11.83
C LYS A 16 6.37 -5.08 10.41
N LEU A 17 7.19 -4.07 10.12
CA LEU A 17 7.82 -3.92 8.82
C LEU A 17 8.92 -4.96 8.65
N ASP A 18 8.94 -5.62 7.49
CA ASP A 18 9.96 -6.57 7.08
C ASP A 18 10.44 -6.30 5.65
N GLY A 19 11.47 -7.04 5.23
CA GLY A 19 11.95 -7.04 3.85
C GLY A 19 12.28 -5.65 3.28
N GLU A 20 11.71 -5.34 2.12
CA GLU A 20 11.89 -4.05 1.43
C GLU A 20 11.24 -2.89 2.19
N ALA A 21 10.10 -3.11 2.83
CA ALA A 21 9.39 -2.09 3.60
C ALA A 21 10.18 -1.61 4.82
N LYS A 22 10.87 -2.54 5.49
CA LYS A 22 11.77 -2.20 6.60
C LYS A 22 12.97 -1.37 6.14
N ARG A 23 13.65 -1.79 5.06
CA ARG A 23 14.82 -1.04 4.52
C ARG A 23 14.42 0.36 4.08
N TRP A 24 13.31 0.47 3.36
CA TRP A 24 12.79 1.76 2.93
C TRP A 24 12.45 2.67 4.12
N TYR A 25 11.83 2.14 5.18
CA TYR A 25 11.55 2.92 6.39
C TYR A 25 12.83 3.38 7.11
N GLU A 26 13.84 2.51 7.24
CA GLU A 26 15.14 2.84 7.82
C GLU A 26 15.90 3.91 7.01
N ASP A 27 15.72 3.95 5.69
CA ASP A 27 16.29 5.00 4.82
C ASP A 27 15.49 6.32 4.92
N ASN A 28 14.24 6.28 5.38
CA ASN A 28 13.31 7.41 5.47
C ASN A 28 12.93 7.75 6.93
N MET A 29 13.89 7.66 7.85
CA MET A 29 13.77 7.86 9.31
C MET A 29 13.24 9.26 9.75
N SER A 30 12.96 10.16 8.82
CA SER A 30 12.26 11.43 9.09
C SER A 30 10.76 11.26 9.35
N LEU A 31 10.19 10.06 9.12
CA LEU A 31 8.79 9.73 9.38
C LEU A 31 8.52 9.44 10.87
N THR A 32 8.76 10.42 11.73
CA THR A 32 8.56 10.30 13.19
C THR A 32 7.09 10.46 13.60
N HIS A 33 6.20 10.80 12.68
CA HIS A 33 4.77 10.97 12.91
C HIS A 33 3.96 9.84 12.26
N LEU A 34 3.10 9.20 13.05
CA LEU A 34 2.23 8.10 12.60
C LEU A 34 1.37 8.47 11.38
N GLU A 35 0.86 9.71 11.32
CA GLU A 35 0.05 10.22 10.20
C GLU A 35 0.83 10.22 8.86
N ASN A 36 2.12 10.52 8.92
CA ASN A 36 2.98 10.54 7.75
C ASN A 36 3.37 9.11 7.34
N LEU A 37 3.63 8.23 8.31
CA LEU A 37 3.98 6.83 8.04
C LEU A 37 2.91 6.13 7.18
N LYS A 38 1.62 6.29 7.52
CA LYS A 38 0.53 5.68 6.75
C LYS A 38 0.51 6.17 5.30
N SER A 39 0.57 7.49 5.11
CA SER A 39 0.50 8.10 3.77
C SER A 39 1.69 7.71 2.90
N SER A 40 2.90 7.70 3.48
CA SER A 40 4.12 7.35 2.75
C SER A 40 4.21 5.86 2.42
N LEU A 41 3.73 4.97 3.31
CA LEU A 41 3.63 3.54 2.99
C LEU A 41 2.62 3.29 1.86
N LEU A 42 1.48 3.99 1.88
CA LEU A 42 0.50 3.91 0.79
C LEU A 42 1.13 4.36 -0.53
N GLU A 43 1.75 5.53 -0.58
CA GLU A 43 2.38 6.04 -1.80
C GLU A 43 3.48 5.11 -2.34
N ARG A 44 4.31 4.53 -1.45
CA ARG A 44 5.44 3.69 -1.85
C ARG A 44 5.01 2.30 -2.32
N PHE A 45 4.05 1.68 -1.63
CA PHE A 45 3.71 0.26 -1.81
C PHE A 45 2.38 0.04 -2.52
N THR A 46 1.59 1.09 -2.76
CA THR A 46 0.46 1.01 -3.70
C THR A 46 0.88 1.63 -5.02
N THR A 47 0.85 0.83 -6.08
CA THR A 47 0.85 1.39 -7.42
C THR A 47 -0.49 2.05 -7.64
N SER A 48 -0.52 3.38 -7.63
CA SER A 48 -1.57 4.11 -8.33
C SER A 48 -1.37 3.82 -9.82
N ASP A 49 -2.00 2.75 -10.30
CA ASP A 49 -2.05 2.53 -11.74
C ASP A 49 -2.71 3.77 -12.35
N SER A 50 -2.01 4.40 -13.28
CA SER A 50 -2.59 5.53 -14.01
C SER A 50 -3.89 5.07 -14.67
N SER A 51 -4.88 5.95 -14.79
CA SER A 51 -6.17 5.59 -15.39
C SER A 51 -6.00 4.93 -16.77
N SER A 52 -4.93 5.27 -17.51
CA SER A 52 -4.55 4.63 -18.77
C SER A 52 -4.12 3.17 -18.61
N LYS A 53 -3.33 2.82 -17.57
CA LYS A 53 -2.96 1.42 -17.30
C LYS A 53 -4.17 0.59 -16.90
N ILE A 54 -5.05 1.14 -16.05
CA ILE A 54 -6.29 0.49 -15.66
C ILE A 54 -7.17 0.24 -16.89
N PHE A 55 -7.28 1.23 -17.79
CA PHE A 55 -8.08 1.11 -19.00
C PHE A 55 -7.55 0.02 -19.95
N GLU A 56 -6.24 -0.05 -20.17
CA GLU A 56 -5.67 -1.12 -21.01
C GLU A 56 -5.84 -2.50 -20.36
N GLN A 57 -5.65 -2.65 -19.05
CA GLN A 57 -5.91 -3.92 -18.35
C GLN A 57 -7.37 -4.38 -18.48
N LEU A 58 -8.33 -3.44 -18.35
CA LEU A 58 -9.76 -3.75 -18.52
C LEU A 58 -10.12 -4.14 -19.95
N LYS A 59 -9.46 -3.52 -20.94
CA LYS A 59 -9.67 -3.84 -22.36
C LYS A 59 -9.11 -5.21 -22.72
N GLU A 60 -8.00 -5.62 -22.10
CA GLU A 60 -7.35 -6.91 -22.33
C GLU A 60 -8.07 -8.07 -21.61
N ARG A 61 -8.70 -7.80 -20.46
CA ARG A 61 -9.44 -8.80 -19.70
C ARG A 61 -10.80 -9.07 -20.33
N LYS A 62 -10.89 -10.13 -21.14
CA LYS A 62 -12.17 -10.71 -21.60
C LYS A 62 -12.57 -11.87 -20.69
N GLN A 63 -13.87 -12.08 -20.54
CA GLN A 63 -14.40 -13.25 -19.83
C GLN A 63 -13.86 -14.51 -20.49
N LYS A 64 -13.24 -15.39 -19.70
CA LYS A 64 -12.79 -16.69 -20.21
C LYS A 64 -13.98 -17.63 -20.40
N LEU A 65 -13.86 -18.58 -21.33
CA LEU A 65 -14.91 -19.54 -21.63
C LEU A 65 -15.33 -20.41 -20.43
N ASP A 66 -14.42 -20.62 -19.48
CA ASP A 66 -14.57 -21.41 -18.26
C ASP A 66 -14.86 -20.57 -17.00
N GLU A 67 -14.89 -19.23 -17.12
CA GLU A 67 -15.12 -18.31 -16.00
C GLU A 67 -16.62 -18.00 -15.86
N THR A 68 -17.16 -18.19 -14.65
CA THR A 68 -18.55 -17.82 -14.37
C THR A 68 -18.71 -16.31 -14.46
N ILE A 69 -19.90 -15.85 -14.85
CA ILE A 69 -20.19 -14.41 -14.94
C ILE A 69 -19.93 -13.72 -13.60
N THR A 70 -20.28 -14.37 -12.47
CA THR A 70 -20.02 -13.84 -11.13
C THR A 70 -18.52 -13.66 -10.87
N SER A 71 -17.70 -14.66 -11.18
CA SER A 71 -16.25 -14.59 -10.97
C SER A 71 -15.53 -13.59 -11.88
N TYR A 72 -16.13 -13.22 -13.01
CA TYR A 72 -15.55 -12.23 -13.93
C TYR A 72 -15.72 -10.79 -13.41
N TYR A 73 -16.76 -10.54 -12.60
CA TYR A 73 -17.06 -9.22 -12.03
C TYR A 73 -16.55 -9.04 -10.59
N ASP A 74 -16.06 -10.11 -9.95
CA ASP A 74 -15.37 -10.09 -8.65
C ASP A 74 -13.86 -9.77 -8.80
#